data_AF-A0A450UMG9-F1
#
_entry.id   AF-A0A450UMG9-F1
#
_cell.length_a   1.000
_cell.length_b   1.000
_cell.length_c   1.000
_cell.angle_alpha   90.00
_cell.angle_beta   90.00
_cell.angle_gamma   90.00
#
_symmetry.space_group_name_H-M   'P 1'
#
loop_
_entity.id
_entity.type
_entity.pdbx_description
1 polymer ?
#
loop_
_entity_poly.entity_id
_entity_poly.type
_entity_poly.pdbx_seq_one_letter_code
_entity_poly.pdbx_strand_id
1 'polypeptide(L)' 'MQIAIPLEQMSVTDKLQAIEEIWTDLASQSENVPSPSWHTDVLRAREQRIADGTSRFLDIQEAKQAVRERIG' A
#
# COMPACT_ATOMS: atom_id res chain seq x y z
N MET A 1 -20.24 -13.65 10.54
CA MET A 1 -19.95 -14.69 9.54
C MET A 1 -18.46 -15.03 9.61
N GLN A 2 -18.11 -16.30 9.59
CA GLN A 2 -16.71 -16.73 9.46
C GLN A 2 -16.48 -17.20 8.03
N ILE A 3 -15.63 -16.48 7.30
CA ILE A 3 -15.23 -16.84 5.93
C ILE A 3 -13.92 -17.61 6.05
N ALA A 4 -13.92 -18.87 5.63
CA ALA A 4 -12.71 -19.68 5.55
C ALA A 4 -12.28 -19.76 4.07
N ILE A 5 -11.16 -19.11 3.74
CA ILE A 5 -10.53 -19.23 2.42
C ILE A 5 -9.52 -20.38 2.51
N PRO A 6 -9.61 -21.43 1.66
CA PRO A 6 -8.72 -22.58 1.70
C PRO A 6 -7.34 -22.23 1.10
N LEU A 7 -6.59 -21.34 1.74
CA LEU A 7 -5.33 -20.78 1.25
C LEU A 7 -4.30 -21.87 0.91
N GLU A 8 -4.27 -22.99 1.61
CA GLU A 8 -3.32 -24.08 1.35
C GLU A 8 -3.57 -24.81 0.02
N GLN A 9 -4.76 -24.66 -0.56
CA GLN A 9 -5.12 -25.28 -1.85
C GLN A 9 -4.89 -24.33 -3.04
N MET A 10 -4.57 -23.06 -2.76
CA MET A 10 -4.40 -22.02 -3.77
C MET A 10 -2.95 -21.95 -4.23
N SER A 11 -2.73 -21.82 -5.54
CA SER A 11 -1.41 -21.46 -6.07
C SER A 11 -1.03 -20.04 -5.64
N VAL A 12 0.25 -19.67 -5.80
CA VAL A 12 0.70 -18.29 -5.53
C VAL A 12 -0.08 -17.29 -6.39
N THR A 13 -0.32 -17.62 -7.66
CA THR A 13 -1.10 -16.77 -8.58
C THR A 13 -2.53 -16.59 -8.08
N ASP A 14 -3.19 -17.66 -7.65
CA ASP A 14 -4.56 -17.59 -7.14
C ASP A 14 -4.64 -16.71 -5.89
N LYS A 15 -3.64 -16.79 -5.00
CA LYS A 15 -3.57 -15.95 -3.79
C LYS A 15 -3.43 -14.47 -4.15
N LEU A 16 -2.56 -14.15 -5.10
CA LEU A 16 -2.36 -12.77 -5.56
C LEU A 16 -3.63 -12.23 -6.24
N GLN A 17 -4.26 -13.02 -7.10
CA GLN A 17 -5.53 -12.68 -7.74
C GLN A 17 -6.62 -12.39 -6.69
N ALA A 18 -6.76 -13.25 -5.68
CA ALA A 18 -7.74 -13.04 -4.62
C ALA A 18 -7.47 -11.76 -3.81
N ILE A 19 -6.19 -11.44 -3.54
CA ILE A 19 -5.83 -10.17 -2.89
C ILE A 19 -6.25 -8.99 -3.75
N GLU A 20 -5.99 -9.01 -5.06
CA GLU A 20 -6.37 -7.93 -5.97
C GLU A 20 -7.89 -7.76 -6.08
N GLU A 21 -8.65 -8.84 -6.12
CA GLU A 21 -10.12 -8.80 -6.15
C GLU A 21 -10.69 -8.22 -4.86
N ILE A 22 -10.21 -8.68 -3.70
CA ILE A 22 -10.58 -8.13 -2.40
C ILE A 22 -10.21 -6.64 -2.33
N TRP A 23 -9.01 -6.28 -2.77
CA TRP A 23 -8.55 -4.90 -2.74
C TRP A 23 -9.38 -4.00 -3.65
N THR A 24 -9.73 -4.47 -4.85
CA THR A 24 -10.58 -3.75 -5.81
C THR A 24 -11.96 -3.48 -5.23
N ASP A 25 -12.59 -4.48 -4.60
CA ASP A 25 -13.89 -4.33 -3.95
C ASP A 25 -13.84 -3.31 -2.81
N LEU A 26 -12.87 -3.45 -1.89
CA LEU A 26 -12.66 -2.52 -0.78
C LEU A 26 -12.38 -1.08 -1.25
N ALA A 27 -11.57 -0.92 -2.30
CA ALA A 27 -11.25 0.38 -2.86
C ALA A 27 -12.48 1.07 -3.49
N SER A 28 -13.42 0.29 -4.04
CA SER A 28 -14.68 0.82 -4.59
C SER A 28 -15.62 1.38 -3.51
N GLN A 29 -15.42 0.99 -2.25
CA GLN A 29 -16.16 1.42 -1.07
C GLN A 29 -15.23 2.01 -0.01
N SER A 30 -14.35 2.91 -0.42
CA SER A 30 -13.26 3.44 0.43
C SER A 30 -13.73 4.02 1.78
N GLU A 31 -14.97 4.50 1.89
CA GLU A 31 -15.58 4.97 3.14
C GLU A 31 -15.75 3.87 4.18
N ASN A 32 -15.87 2.61 3.76
CA ASN A 32 -15.98 1.44 4.64
C ASN A 32 -14.62 1.00 5.20
N VAL A 33 -13.52 1.57 4.69
CA VAL A 33 -12.15 1.31 5.15
C VAL A 33 -11.61 2.58 5.83
N PRO A 34 -11.94 2.81 7.11
CA PRO A 34 -11.52 4.02 7.79
C PRO A 34 -10.00 4.08 7.90
N SER A 35 -9.41 5.21 7.54
CA SER A 35 -7.99 5.46 7.77
C SER A 35 -7.66 5.41 9.27
N PRO A 36 -6.51 4.85 9.66
CA PRO A 36 -6.04 4.96 11.03
C PRO A 36 -5.92 6.42 11.48
N SER A 37 -6.14 6.70 12.77
CA SER A 37 -6.12 8.07 13.31
C SER A 37 -4.79 8.80 13.08
N TRP A 38 -3.67 8.06 13.06
CA TRP A 38 -2.34 8.61 12.81
C TRP A 38 -2.06 8.94 11.34
N HIS A 39 -2.87 8.41 10.40
CA HIS A 39 -2.56 8.47 8.97
C HIS A 39 -2.51 9.91 8.46
N THR A 40 -3.46 10.74 8.90
CA THR A 40 -3.53 12.16 8.52
C THR A 40 -2.27 12.92 8.93
N ASP A 41 -1.75 12.69 10.14
CA ASP A 41 -0.57 13.40 10.62
C ASP A 41 0.70 13.02 9.83
N VAL A 42 0.82 11.74 9.45
CA VAL A 42 1.91 11.27 8.59
C VAL A 42 1.82 11.89 7.19
N LEU A 43 0.62 12.00 6.61
CA LEU A 43 0.43 12.63 5.30
C LEU A 43 0.80 14.11 5.33
N ARG A 44 0.31 14.88 6.33
CA ARG A 44 0.68 16.29 6.52
C ARG A 44 2.18 16.48 6.67
N ALA A 45 2.83 15.64 7.47
CA ALA A 45 4.27 15.71 7.64
C ALA A 45 5.04 15.42 6.34
N ARG A 46 4.53 14.53 5.47
CA ARG A 46 5.12 14.25 4.16
C ARG A 46 4.92 15.43 3.20
N GLU A 47 3.71 16.01 3.16
CA GLU A 47 3.39 17.17 2.34
C GLU A 47 4.27 18.37 2.72
N GLN A 48 4.45 18.63 4.01
CA GLN A 48 5.32 19.70 4.50
C GLN A 48 6.77 19.50 4.03
N ARG A 49 7.32 18.28 4.12
CA ARG A 49 8.68 18.02 3.64
C ARG A 49 8.84 18.25 2.14
N ILE A 50 7.80 17.98 1.35
CA ILE A 50 7.81 18.27 -0.10
C ILE A 50 7.78 19.78 -0.33
N ALA A 51 6.91 20.51 0.38
CA ALA A 51 6.84 21.97 0.30
C ALA A 51 8.15 22.65 0.71
N ASP A 52 8.83 22.11 1.72
CA ASP A 52 10.13 22.59 2.21
C ASP A 52 11.31 22.16 1.31
N GLY A 53 11.06 21.36 0.26
CA GLY A 53 12.10 20.83 -0.63
C GLY A 53 13.00 19.75 -0.01
N THR A 54 12.66 19.25 1.18
CA THR A 54 13.40 18.19 1.90
C THR A 54 12.93 16.78 1.52
N SER A 55 11.89 16.67 0.70
CA SER A 55 11.44 15.42 0.08
C SER A 55 10.94 15.68 -1.33
N ARG A 56 11.00 14.66 -2.18
CA ARG A 56 10.48 14.69 -3.54
C ARG A 56 9.86 13.35 -3.91
N PHE A 57 8.98 13.37 -4.90
CA PHE A 57 8.57 12.14 -5.56
C PHE A 57 9.74 11.56 -6.36
N LEU A 58 9.78 10.23 -6.38
CA LEU A 58 10.70 9.44 -7.19
C LEU A 58 9.90 8.71 -8.25
N ASP A 59 10.48 8.54 -9.43
CA ASP A 59 9.97 7.52 -10.36
C ASP A 59 10.11 6.13 -9.72
N ILE A 60 9.25 5.19 -10.12
CA ILE A 60 9.25 3.84 -9.54
C ILE A 60 10.58 3.11 -9.74
N GLN A 61 11.31 3.37 -10.84
CA GLN A 61 12.63 2.79 -11.06
C GLN A 61 13.68 3.42 -10.13
N GLU A 62 13.64 4.74 -9.95
CA GLU A 62 14.51 5.45 -9.00
C GLU A 62 14.26 4.97 -7.57
N ALA A 63 13.00 4.82 -7.17
CA ALA A 63 12.63 4.33 -5.84
C ALA A 63 13.13 2.89 -5.60
N LYS A 64 12.96 2.00 -6.58
CA LYS A 64 13.48 0.62 -6.50
C LYS A 64 15.00 0.60 -6.36
N GLN A 65 15.71 1.45 -7.10
CA GLN A 65 17.16 1.55 -7.02
C GLN A 65 17.63 2.06 -5.65
N ALA A 66 17.01 3.14 -5.14
CA ALA A 66 17.34 3.70 -3.83
C ALA A 66 17.12 2.70 -2.68
N VAL A 67 16.10 1.83 -2.78
CA VAL A 67 15.87 0.76 -1.79
C VAL A 67 16.97 -0.29 -1.86
N ARG A 68 17.37 -0.73 -3.06
CA ARG A 68 18.45 -1.71 -3.24
C ARG A 68 19.77 -1.20 -2.67
N GLU A 69 20.10 0.06 -2.92
CA GLU A 69 21.33 0.71 -2.41
C GLU A 69 21.38 0.85 -0.90
N ARG A 70 20.21 0.83 -0.23
CA ARG A 70 20.13 0.97 1.23
C ARG A 70 20.05 -0.36 1.98
N ILE A 71 19.67 -1.44 1.30
CA ILE A 71 19.49 -2.77 1.89
C ILE A 71 20.60 -3.75 1.45
N GLY A 72 21.22 -3.53 0.28
CA GLY A 72 22.39 -4.27 -0.19
C GLY A 72 23.67 -3.79 0.46
#